data_AF-A0A8T0PGR8-F1
#
_entry.id   AF-A0A8T0PGR8-F1
#
_cell.length_a   1.000
_cell.length_b   1.000
_cell.length_c   1.000
_cell.angle_alpha   90.00
_cell.angle_beta   90.00
_cell.angle_gamma   90.00
#
_symmetry.space_group_name_H-M   'P 1'
#
loop_
_entity.id
_entity.type
_entity.pdbx_description
1 polymer ?
#
loop_
_entity_poly.entity_id
_entity_poly.type
_entity_poly.pdbx_seq_one_letter_code
_entity_poly.pdbx_strand_id
1 'polypeptide(L)'
;MIILSMALLITYPCIAHLREPWLSIMLNIASMLKANCVVTVVTCSFILQNNSVSQDQRATANGLATTLMSFSKAIAPAGAGVVFSWAQKYQHVFFFQGGQLVFLLLDFVVLIELVWTFKPFLIVTE
;
A
#
# COMPACT_ATOMS: atom_id res chain seq x y z
N MET A 1 -10.13 0.31 4.69
CA MET A 1 -8.97 0.95 4.01
C MET A 1 -8.43 0.10 2.86
N ILE A 2 -8.15 -1.18 3.10
CA ILE A 2 -7.64 -2.12 2.10
C ILE A 2 -8.67 -2.40 0.99
N ILE A 3 -9.95 -2.59 1.37
CA ILE A 3 -11.08 -2.73 0.43
C ILE A 3 -11.24 -1.53 -0.52
N LEU A 4 -10.97 -0.32 -0.02
CA LEU A 4 -11.01 0.91 -0.83
C LEU A 4 -9.82 0.96 -1.80
N SER A 5 -8.64 0.52 -1.38
CA SER A 5 -7.45 0.43 -2.26
C SER A 5 -7.64 -0.64 -3.34
N MET A 6 -8.24 -1.78 -3.01
CA MET A 6 -8.64 -2.80 -4.00
C MET A 6 -9.66 -2.26 -5.00
N ALA A 7 -10.73 -1.62 -4.51
CA ALA A 7 -11.73 -1.01 -5.39
C ALA A 7 -11.08 0.01 -6.36
N LEU A 8 -10.09 0.77 -5.89
CA LEU A 8 -9.36 1.73 -6.72
C LEU A 8 -8.46 1.07 -7.76
N LEU A 9 -7.71 0.03 -7.39
CA LEU A 9 -6.84 -0.72 -8.31
C LEU A 9 -7.64 -1.45 -9.39
N ILE A 10 -8.78 -2.03 -9.02
CA ILE A 10 -9.69 -2.72 -9.94
C ILE A 10 -10.34 -1.72 -10.91
N THR A 11 -10.62 -0.50 -10.45
CA THR A 11 -11.26 0.53 -11.29
C THR A 11 -10.24 1.23 -12.21
N TYR A 12 -8.95 1.24 -11.88
CA TYR A 12 -7.89 1.95 -12.63
C TYR A 12 -7.80 1.61 -14.14
N PRO A 13 -7.88 0.32 -14.56
CA PRO A 13 -7.94 -0.05 -15.98
C PRO A 13 -9.21 0.44 -16.69
N CYS A 14 -10.30 0.63 -15.94
CA CYS A 14 -11.58 1.13 -16.45
C CYS A 14 -11.56 2.67 -16.60
N ILE A 15 -10.87 3.38 -15.70
CA ILE A 15 -10.69 4.85 -15.77
C ILE A 15 -9.75 5.26 -16.93
N ALA A 16 -8.89 4.36 -17.42
CA ALA A 16 -8.07 4.61 -18.62
C ALA A 16 -8.89 4.88 -19.90
N HIS A 17 -10.20 4.55 -19.90
CA HIS A 17 -11.12 4.85 -20.99
C HIS A 17 -11.91 6.17 -20.81
N LEU A 18 -11.73 6.86 -19.67
CA LEU A 18 -12.37 8.14 -19.38
C LEU A 18 -11.53 9.32 -19.90
N ARG A 19 -12.22 10.38 -20.33
CA ARG A 19 -11.60 11.60 -20.88
C ARG A 19 -10.64 12.22 -19.84
N GLU A 20 -9.43 12.60 -20.27
CA GLU A 20 -8.32 13.19 -19.49
C GLU A 20 -8.70 14.06 -18.27
N PRO A 21 -9.63 15.04 -18.33
CA PRO A 21 -9.93 15.88 -17.17
C PRO A 21 -10.63 15.12 -16.03
N TRP A 22 -11.48 14.14 -16.33
CA TRP A 22 -12.21 13.36 -15.32
C TRP A 22 -11.30 12.33 -14.64
N LEU A 23 -10.37 11.74 -15.40
CA LEU A 23 -9.33 10.85 -14.88
C LEU A 23 -8.52 11.58 -13.80
N SER A 24 -7.98 12.77 -14.09
CA SER A 24 -7.17 13.53 -13.13
C SER A 24 -7.92 13.89 -11.84
N ILE A 25 -9.21 14.25 -11.93
CA ILE A 25 -10.03 14.57 -10.76
C ILE A 25 -10.24 13.33 -9.88
N MET A 26 -10.64 12.20 -10.47
CA MET A 26 -10.87 10.96 -9.70
C MET A 26 -9.57 10.44 -9.07
N LEU A 27 -8.45 10.52 -9.78
CA LEU A 27 -7.14 10.13 -9.26
C LEU A 27 -6.69 11.01 -8.10
N ASN A 28 -6.96 12.31 -8.16
CA ASN A 28 -6.64 13.23 -7.05
C ASN A 28 -7.48 12.92 -5.81
N ILE A 29 -8.80 12.71 -5.96
CA ILE A 29 -9.67 12.33 -4.83
C ILE A 29 -9.20 11.03 -4.20
N ALA A 30 -8.90 10.03 -5.04
CA ALA A 30 -8.36 8.75 -4.61
C ALA A 30 -7.03 8.89 -3.86
N SER A 31 -6.11 9.68 -4.40
CA SER A 31 -4.80 9.96 -3.80
C SER A 31 -4.94 10.65 -2.44
N MET A 32 -5.82 11.66 -2.34
CA MET A 32 -6.12 12.34 -1.08
C MET A 32 -6.71 11.38 -0.04
N LEU A 33 -7.66 10.54 -0.44
CA LEU A 33 -8.27 9.58 0.47
C LEU A 33 -7.26 8.53 0.95
N LYS A 34 -6.40 8.03 0.05
CA LYS A 34 -5.30 7.13 0.40
C LYS A 34 -4.31 7.79 1.36
N ALA A 35 -3.91 9.04 1.09
CA ALA A 35 -2.98 9.78 1.93
C ALA A 35 -3.52 9.98 3.36
N ASN A 36 -4.77 10.43 3.49
CA ASN A 36 -5.42 10.58 4.80
C ASN A 36 -5.44 9.26 5.57
N CYS A 37 -5.77 8.17 4.90
CA CYS A 37 -5.86 6.87 5.55
C CYS A 37 -4.49 6.35 6.00
N VAL A 38 -3.44 6.53 5.19
CA VAL A 38 -2.05 6.21 5.58
C VAL A 38 -1.63 7.01 6.80
N VAL A 39 -1.92 8.32 6.84
CA VAL A 39 -1.62 9.18 8.00
C VAL A 39 -2.36 8.67 9.25
N THR A 40 -3.63 8.30 9.13
CA THR A 40 -4.40 7.74 10.25
C THR A 40 -3.77 6.46 10.80
N VAL A 41 -3.45 5.49 9.93
CA VAL A 41 -2.85 4.21 10.35
C VAL A 41 -1.50 4.41 11.03
N VAL A 42 -0.64 5.26 10.46
CA VAL A 42 0.67 5.56 11.05
C VAL A 42 0.49 6.19 12.43
N THR A 43 -0.44 7.14 12.57
CA THR A 43 -0.74 7.80 13.85
C THR A 43 -1.24 6.80 14.90
N CYS A 44 -2.23 5.98 14.56
CA CYS A 44 -2.73 4.93 15.45
C CYS A 44 -1.63 3.94 15.85
N SER A 45 -0.75 3.57 14.92
CA SER A 45 0.38 2.67 15.19
C SER A 45 1.37 3.27 16.18
N PHE A 46 1.69 4.56 16.05
CA PHE A 46 2.54 5.26 17.02
C PHE A 46 1.90 5.33 18.40
N ILE A 47 0.59 5.56 18.49
CA ILE A 47 -0.14 5.55 19.78
C ILE A 47 -0.06 4.17 20.44
N LEU A 48 -0.34 3.10 19.68
CA LEU A 48 -0.28 1.73 20.19
C LEU A 48 1.14 1.34 20.64
N GLN A 49 2.16 1.69 19.85
CA GLN A 49 3.56 1.45 20.23
C GLN A 49 3.93 2.19 21.51
N ASN A 50 3.57 3.47 21.64
CA ASN A 50 3.84 4.27 22.83
C ASN A 50 3.10 3.76 24.09
N ASN A 51 1.94 3.13 23.93
CA ASN A 51 1.20 2.50 25.02
C ASN A 51 1.75 1.12 25.39
N SER A 52 2.43 0.43 24.47
CA SER A 52 2.97 -0.92 24.67
C SER A 52 4.36 -0.94 25.29
N VAL A 53 5.05 0.21 25.35
CA VAL A 53 6.41 0.34 25.88
C VAL A 53 6.46 1.27 27.09
N SER A 54 7.39 1.00 28.01
CA SER A 54 7.63 1.86 29.16
C SER A 54 8.17 3.23 28.74
N GLN A 55 7.87 4.26 29.53
CA GLN A 55 8.11 5.66 29.14
C GLN A 55 9.60 5.98 28.89
N ASP A 56 10.50 5.28 29.58
CA ASP A 56 11.96 5.35 29.39
C ASP A 56 12.42 4.75 28.05
N GLN A 57 11.68 3.79 27.49
CA GLN A 57 12.02 3.11 26.23
C GLN A 57 11.28 3.68 25.01
N ARG A 58 10.34 4.61 25.19
CA ARG A 58 9.57 5.23 24.09
C ARG A 58 10.46 5.87 23.03
N ALA A 59 11.55 6.53 23.43
CA ALA A 59 12.48 7.16 22.49
C ALA A 59 13.17 6.11 21.60
N THR A 60 13.64 5.01 22.21
CA THR A 60 14.28 3.90 21.50
C THR A 60 13.29 3.16 20.60
N ALA A 61 12.08 2.88 21.08
CA ALA A 61 11.02 2.23 20.30
C ALA A 61 10.60 3.07 19.08
N ASN A 62 10.34 4.36 19.26
CA ASN A 62 10.00 5.26 18.16
C ASN A 62 11.16 5.45 17.19
N GLY A 63 12.41 5.48 17.68
CA GLY A 63 13.61 5.51 16.86
C GLY A 63 13.73 4.28 15.97
N LEU A 64 13.59 3.08 16.54
CA LEU A 64 13.59 1.82 15.79
C LEU A 64 12.44 1.74 14.77
N ALA A 65 11.23 2.12 15.16
CA ALA A 65 10.07 2.15 14.27
C ALA A 65 10.29 3.09 13.07
N THR A 66 10.89 4.26 13.32
CA THR A 66 11.19 5.24 12.26
C THR A 66 12.29 4.74 11.33
N THR A 67 13.33 4.11 11.86
CA THR A 67 14.41 3.49 11.07
C THR A 67 13.88 2.35 10.20
N LEU A 68 13.04 1.48 10.75
CA LEU A 68 12.44 0.39 9.98
C LEU A 68 11.50 0.90 8.88
N MET A 69 10.73 1.95 9.19
CA MET A 69 9.87 2.61 8.20
C MET A 69 10.69 3.24 7.06
N SER A 70 11.77 3.96 7.38
CA SER A 70 12.60 4.61 6.37
C SER A 70 13.35 3.60 5.51
N PHE A 71 13.86 2.53 6.10
CA PHE A 71 14.47 1.40 5.38
C PHE A 71 13.48 0.76 4.40
N SER A 72 12.26 0.47 4.86
CA SER A 72 11.20 -0.09 4.00
C SER A 72 10.84 0.86 2.86
N LYS A 73 10.74 2.17 3.14
CA LYS A 73 10.51 3.21 2.13
C LYS A 73 11.65 3.35 1.13
N ALA A 74 12.89 3.07 1.53
CA ALA A 74 14.04 3.12 0.63
C ALA A 74 14.06 1.96 -0.37
N ILE A 75 13.59 0.78 0.03
CA ILE A 75 13.53 -0.42 -0.83
C ILE A 75 12.31 -0.38 -1.77
N ALA A 76 11.21 0.25 -1.34
CA ALA A 76 9.96 0.26 -2.10
C ALA A 76 10.11 0.78 -3.56
N PRO A 77 10.82 1.89 -3.86
CA PRO A 77 11.04 2.33 -5.23
C PRO A 77 11.81 1.32 -6.09
N ALA A 78 12.79 0.62 -5.52
CA ALA A 78 13.57 -0.39 -6.24
C ALA A 78 12.69 -1.60 -6.62
N GLY A 79 11.88 -2.09 -5.67
CA GLY A 79 10.92 -3.17 -5.94
C GLY A 79 9.88 -2.77 -6.99
N ALA A 80 9.32 -1.56 -6.86
CA ALA A 80 8.39 -1.03 -7.85
C ALA A 80 9.03 -0.91 -9.25
N GLY A 81 10.29 -0.46 -9.33
CA GLY A 81 11.05 -0.36 -10.58
C GLY A 81 11.29 -1.71 -11.26
N VAL A 82 11.61 -2.76 -10.50
CA VAL A 82 11.78 -4.13 -11.03
C VAL A 82 10.47 -4.65 -11.61
N VAL A 83 9.36 -4.52 -10.87
CA VAL A 83 8.03 -4.93 -11.33
C VAL A 83 7.60 -4.15 -12.57
N PHE A 84 7.86 -2.84 -12.59
CA PHE A 84 7.55 -1.98 -13.73
C PHE A 84 8.38 -2.35 -14.98
N SER A 85 9.69 -2.57 -14.82
CA SER A 85 10.57 -3.01 -15.92
C SER A 85 10.16 -4.37 -16.48
N TRP A 86 9.77 -5.30 -15.60
CA TRP A 86 9.21 -6.59 -16.01
C TRP A 86 7.91 -6.40 -16.80
N ALA A 87 6.98 -5.58 -16.33
CA ALA A 87 5.72 -5.29 -17.02
C ALA A 87 5.90 -4.57 -18.37
N GLN A 88 6.93 -3.75 -18.53
CA GLN A 88 7.30 -3.15 -19.82
C GLN A 88 7.82 -4.20 -20.81
N LYS A 89 8.52 -5.24 -20.34
CA LYS A 89 9.02 -6.34 -21.19
C LYS A 89 7.90 -7.19 -21.79
N TYR A 90 6.73 -7.25 -21.15
CA TYR A 90 5.57 -8.05 -21.59
C TYR A 90 4.41 -7.20 -22.17
N GLN A 91 4.70 -6.02 -22.74
CA GLN A 91 3.68 -5.17 -23.37
C GLN A 91 3.02 -5.79 -24.62
N HIS A 92 3.69 -6.71 -25.31
CA HIS A 92 3.29 -7.22 -26.63
C HIS A 92 2.60 -8.60 -26.63
N VAL A 93 2.30 -9.18 -25.47
CA VAL A 93 1.53 -10.44 -25.39
C VAL A 93 0.02 -10.17 -25.41
N PHE A 94 -0.68 -10.80 -26.35
CA PHE A 94 -2.07 -10.56 -26.76
C PHE A 94 -3.15 -10.72 -25.65
N PHE A 95 -2.78 -11.24 -24.47
CA PHE A 95 -3.72 -11.66 -23.43
C PHE A 95 -3.78 -10.75 -22.19
N PHE A 96 -2.74 -9.98 -21.88
CA PHE A 96 -2.72 -9.04 -20.74
C PHE A 96 -1.82 -7.85 -21.09
N GLN A 97 -2.41 -6.66 -21.26
CA GLN A 97 -1.66 -5.42 -21.49
C GLN A 97 -0.77 -5.19 -20.25
N GLY A 98 0.55 -5.02 -20.41
CA GLY A 98 1.48 -5.06 -19.26
C GLY A 98 1.17 -4.05 -18.14
N GLY A 99 0.43 -2.98 -18.42
CA GLY A 99 -0.13 -2.10 -17.40
C GLY A 99 -1.13 -2.80 -16.46
N GLN A 100 -2.04 -3.62 -16.99
CA GLN A 100 -2.98 -4.43 -16.18
C GLN A 100 -2.25 -5.47 -15.31
N LEU A 101 -1.12 -6.01 -15.76
CA LEU A 101 -0.31 -6.94 -14.96
C LEU A 101 0.26 -6.27 -13.69
N VAL A 102 0.67 -5.00 -13.77
CA VAL A 102 1.15 -4.24 -12.59
C VAL A 102 0.03 -4.02 -11.60
N PHE A 103 -1.15 -3.60 -12.08
CA PHE A 103 -2.32 -3.41 -11.22
C PHE A 103 -2.76 -4.73 -10.57
N LEU A 104 -2.75 -5.84 -11.30
CA LEU A 104 -3.07 -7.16 -10.78
C LEU A 104 -2.06 -7.63 -9.72
N LEU A 105 -0.76 -7.43 -9.94
CA LEU A 105 0.27 -7.71 -8.93
C LEU A 105 0.07 -6.87 -7.66
N LEU A 106 -0.22 -5.58 -7.82
CA LEU A 106 -0.55 -4.70 -6.70
C LEU A 106 -1.82 -5.17 -5.98
N ASP A 107 -2.82 -5.68 -6.69
CA ASP A 107 -4.07 -6.19 -6.12
C ASP A 107 -3.82 -7.44 -5.26
N PHE A 108 -2.91 -8.33 -5.71
CA PHE A 108 -2.43 -9.46 -4.91
C PHE A 108 -1.70 -9.01 -3.64
N VAL A 109 -0.85 -7.99 -3.72
CA VAL A 109 -0.17 -7.43 -2.54
C VAL A 109 -1.19 -6.88 -1.54
N VAL A 110 -2.20 -6.16 -2.03
CA VAL A 110 -3.28 -5.60 -1.19
C VAL A 110 -4.16 -6.72 -0.59
N LEU A 111 -4.38 -7.83 -1.30
CA LEU A 111 -5.03 -9.03 -0.74
C LEU A 111 -4.21 -9.67 0.37
N ILE A 112 -2.89 -9.77 0.21
CA ILE A 112 -2.01 -10.30 1.25
C ILE A 112 -2.06 -9.40 2.49
N GLU A 113 -2.03 -8.07 2.30
CA GLU A 113 -2.22 -7.10 3.40
C GLU A 113 -3.58 -7.27 4.09
N LEU A 114 -4.64 -7.53 3.31
CA LEU A 114 -5.98 -7.80 3.85
C LEU A 114 -5.97 -9.06 4.72
N VAL A 115 -5.37 -10.14 4.22
CA VAL A 115 -5.26 -11.43 4.91
C VAL A 115 -4.47 -11.28 6.21
N TRP A 116 -3.36 -10.53 6.19
CA TRP A 116 -2.56 -10.27 7.39
C TRP A 116 -3.31 -9.40 8.42
N THR A 117 -4.28 -8.59 7.99
CA THR A 117 -5.10 -7.79 8.90
C THR A 117 -6.12 -8.65 9.69
N PHE A 118 -6.48 -9.84 9.20
CA PHE A 118 -7.37 -10.73 9.94
C PHE A 118 -6.65 -11.38 11.13
N LYS A 119 -7.43 -11.67 12.17
CA LYS A 119 -6.98 -11.94 13.55
C LYS A 119 -6.30 -13.28 13.88
N PRO A 120 -6.17 -14.34 13.05
CA PRO A 120 -5.80 -15.66 13.61
C PRO A 120 -4.34 -15.78 14.09
N PHE A 121 -3.52 -14.73 14.01
CA PHE A 121 -2.13 -14.73 14.51
C PHE A 121 -1.90 -14.00 15.85
N LEU A 122 -2.94 -13.38 16.43
CA LEU A 122 -2.87 -12.72 17.75
C LEU A 122 -3.56 -13.55 18.84
N ILE A 123 -3.31 -14.87 18.86
CA ILE A 123 -3.57 -15.67 20.05
C ILE A 123 -2.40 -15.38 21.00
N VAL A 124 -2.59 -14.41 21.90
CA VAL A 124 -1.84 -14.42 23.16
C VAL A 124 -2.42 -15.58 23.94
N THR A 125 -1.70 -16.70 23.97
CA THR A 125 -1.96 -17.74 24.95
C THR A 125 -1.80 -17.09 26.33
N GLU A 126 -2.88 -17.11 27.11
CA GLU A 126 -2.90 -16.72 28.54
C GLU A 126 -1.76 -17.35 29.34
#